data_AF-A0A954UTX7-F1
#
_entry.id   AF-A0A954UTX7-F1
#
_cell.length_a   1.000
_cell.length_b   1.000
_cell.length_c   1.000
_cell.angle_alpha   90.00
_cell.angle_beta   90.00
_cell.angle_gamma   90.00
#
_symmetry.space_group_name_H-M   'P 1'
#
loop_
_entity.id
_entity.type
_entity.pdbx_description
1 polymer ?
#
loop_
_entity_poly.entity_id
_entity_poly.type
_entity_poly.pdbx_seq_one_letter_code
_entity_poly.pdbx_strand_id
1 'polypeptide(L)'
;MSFHPACRRATKRNSIAWLLLIVAMLVCTVARPAHAQRNRGRGGNGRLPGALSNIPRAQLGAFDRLLDDVIDYLTKKYPTASVDPGNFFGKVVLRNPPDDAVDATPPIPGQFGYYVLGGLSNDHRRQLLLLTNEQMPMVLEFQGKFKQFFAKFEELKAQARPTRAMELELQKIGEELGELEVRMGLAQARTFAKIRETMTDDQVEYQLLLRRTPDSGSLENPSVVRVREATSRMPDEQVTLLLAFAERCCLYLTGAASQNVPTLSAKQLTDPDSKEAERKQGFLQTLNPPQLQGLANMLSAQLRLQADATAKRLAIAMQLDMLKTAKRLDERKLPAAGGMMGKADAALMAAKLEGLSSLQSNLSAAQKAFITSNILVGAP
;
A
#
# COMPACT_ATOMS: atom_id res chain seq x y z
N MET A 1 -6.78 -54.67 67.24
CA MET A 1 -7.28 -54.03 66.00
C MET A 1 -6.34 -52.90 65.66
N SER A 2 -5.38 -53.19 64.79
CA SER A 2 -4.16 -52.39 64.61
C SER A 2 -4.10 -51.94 63.15
N PHE A 3 -4.16 -50.63 62.92
CA PHE A 3 -4.13 -50.03 61.58
C PHE A 3 -2.71 -50.08 60.97
N HIS A 4 -2.61 -50.60 59.75
CA HIS A 4 -1.38 -50.72 58.97
C HIS A 4 -0.99 -49.38 58.29
N PRO A 5 0.30 -48.97 58.27
CA PRO A 5 0.72 -47.62 57.90
C PRO A 5 1.13 -47.48 56.42
N ALA A 6 0.30 -47.97 55.49
CA ALA A 6 0.61 -47.91 54.05
C ALA A 6 -0.11 -46.77 53.28
N CYS A 7 -1.15 -46.14 53.85
CA CYS A 7 -1.96 -45.16 53.11
C CYS A 7 -1.51 -43.69 53.23
N ARG A 8 -0.43 -43.36 53.97
CA ARG A 8 0.04 -41.96 54.13
C ARG A 8 1.19 -41.53 53.22
N ARG A 9 1.71 -42.40 52.35
CA ARG A 9 2.83 -42.06 51.44
C ARG A 9 2.41 -41.72 50.01
N ALA A 10 1.17 -42.00 49.60
CA ALA A 10 0.69 -41.68 48.25
C ALA A 10 0.21 -40.22 48.11
N THR A 11 -0.22 -39.57 49.20
CA THR A 11 -0.72 -38.18 49.15
C THR A 11 0.39 -37.14 49.15
N LYS A 12 1.57 -37.39 49.74
CA LYS A 12 2.68 -36.42 49.74
C LYS A 12 3.44 -36.33 48.40
N ARG A 13 3.46 -37.40 47.58
CA ARG A 13 4.13 -37.36 46.27
C ARG A 13 3.35 -36.56 45.23
N ASN A 14 2.02 -36.56 45.28
CA ASN A 14 1.19 -35.76 44.37
C ASN A 14 1.20 -34.27 44.73
N SER A 15 1.35 -33.90 46.00
CA SER A 15 1.48 -32.49 46.40
C SER A 15 2.79 -31.85 45.94
N ILE A 16 3.89 -32.61 45.94
CA ILE A 16 5.20 -32.14 45.45
C ILE A 16 5.21 -32.06 43.92
N ALA A 17 4.57 -33.01 43.22
CA ALA A 17 4.41 -32.93 41.77
C ALA A 17 3.55 -31.72 41.36
N TRP A 18 2.46 -31.44 42.08
CA TRP A 18 1.63 -30.24 41.85
C TRP A 18 2.34 -28.93 42.21
N LEU A 19 3.13 -28.90 43.29
CA LEU A 19 3.96 -27.74 43.63
C LEU A 19 5.09 -27.53 42.60
N LEU A 20 5.70 -28.58 42.07
CA LEU A 20 6.69 -28.47 40.98
C LEU A 20 6.05 -28.04 39.66
N LEU A 21 4.79 -28.41 39.40
CA LEU A 21 4.06 -27.98 38.20
C LEU A 21 3.58 -26.53 38.33
N ILE A 22 3.19 -26.08 39.53
CA ILE A 22 2.86 -24.69 39.82
C ILE A 22 4.13 -23.82 39.82
N VAL A 23 5.26 -24.31 40.34
CA VAL A 23 6.55 -23.61 40.26
C VAL A 23 7.09 -23.61 38.83
N ALA A 24 6.91 -24.67 38.04
CA ALA A 24 7.25 -24.69 36.61
C ALA A 24 6.34 -23.76 35.80
N MET A 25 5.05 -23.66 36.13
CA MET A 25 4.16 -22.67 35.51
C MET A 25 4.46 -21.24 35.97
N LEU A 26 4.87 -21.01 37.22
CA LEU A 26 5.36 -19.70 37.68
C LEU A 26 6.70 -19.34 37.03
N VAL A 27 7.60 -20.30 36.82
CA VAL A 27 8.87 -20.07 36.10
C VAL A 27 8.62 -19.87 34.60
N CYS A 28 7.61 -20.50 34.00
CA CYS A 28 7.23 -20.28 32.60
C CYS A 28 6.36 -19.02 32.38
N THR A 29 5.72 -18.47 33.43
CA THR A 29 4.97 -17.19 33.36
C THR A 29 5.75 -15.99 33.90
N VAL A 30 6.84 -16.22 34.65
CA VAL A 30 7.76 -15.18 35.16
C VAL A 30 9.11 -15.19 34.42
N ALA A 31 9.44 -16.21 33.64
CA ALA A 31 10.44 -16.11 32.56
C ALA A 31 9.82 -15.42 31.34
N ARG A 32 9.35 -14.18 31.54
CA ARG A 32 9.62 -13.14 30.54
C ARG A 32 11.10 -13.29 30.16
N PRO A 33 11.50 -13.21 28.89
CA PRO A 33 12.91 -13.05 28.60
C PRO A 33 13.39 -11.84 29.39
N ALA A 34 14.23 -12.06 30.41
CA ALA A 34 14.82 -11.02 31.24
C ALA A 34 15.76 -10.11 30.43
N HIS A 35 15.82 -10.31 29.11
CA HIS A 35 16.38 -9.39 28.13
C HIS A 35 15.40 -8.31 27.63
N ALA A 36 14.12 -8.35 27.99
CA ALA A 36 13.11 -7.37 27.52
C ALA A 36 12.63 -6.35 28.58
N GLN A 37 13.14 -6.38 29.82
CA GLN A 37 12.65 -5.46 30.88
C GLN A 37 13.73 -4.68 31.65
N ARG A 38 14.96 -4.56 31.12
CA ARG A 38 16.01 -3.73 31.73
C ARG A 38 16.35 -2.43 30.99
N ASN A 39 15.47 -1.96 30.11
CA ASN A 39 15.61 -0.68 29.38
C ASN A 39 14.35 0.21 29.45
N ARG A 40 13.64 0.25 30.58
CA ARG A 40 12.64 1.32 30.86
C ARG A 40 13.26 2.60 31.45
N GLY A 41 14.55 2.80 31.20
CA GLY A 41 15.30 3.94 31.73
C GLY A 41 16.53 4.23 30.87
N ARG A 42 16.32 4.40 29.56
CA ARG A 42 17.25 5.07 28.65
C ARG A 42 16.52 5.24 27.32
N GLY A 43 16.34 6.48 26.88
CA GLY A 43 15.92 6.84 25.53
C GLY A 43 16.91 6.29 24.52
N GLY A 44 16.79 4.99 24.22
CA GLY A 44 17.50 4.34 23.15
C GLY A 44 16.86 4.81 21.86
N ASN A 45 17.47 5.81 21.22
CA ASN A 45 17.24 6.10 19.81
C ASN A 45 17.00 4.77 19.08
N GLY A 46 15.83 4.59 18.47
CA GLY A 46 15.38 3.37 17.82
C GLY A 46 16.39 2.89 16.77
N ARG A 47 17.42 2.17 17.21
CA ARG A 47 18.49 1.66 16.35
C ARG A 47 17.99 0.36 15.75
N LEU A 48 17.92 0.33 14.43
CA LEU A 48 17.74 -0.89 13.65
C LEU A 48 18.75 -1.95 14.11
N PRO A 49 18.37 -3.25 14.16
CA PRO A 49 19.30 -4.34 14.39
C PRO A 49 20.54 -4.22 13.47
N GLY A 50 21.70 -4.71 13.90
CA GLY A 50 22.96 -4.53 13.17
C GLY A 50 22.94 -5.03 11.71
N ALA A 51 22.12 -6.04 11.40
CA ALA A 51 21.93 -6.51 10.02
C ALA A 51 21.18 -5.49 9.13
N LEU A 52 20.42 -4.57 9.73
CA LEU A 52 19.58 -3.56 9.08
C LEU A 52 20.17 -2.14 9.20
N SER A 53 21.24 -1.95 9.95
CA SER A 53 21.84 -0.62 10.17
C SER A 53 22.52 -0.01 8.95
N ASN A 54 22.75 -0.80 7.90
CA ASN A 54 23.41 -0.36 6.66
C ASN A 54 22.45 0.21 5.61
N ILE A 55 21.15 0.28 5.91
CA ILE A 55 20.15 0.84 4.99
C ILE A 55 20.31 2.36 4.93
N PRO A 56 20.52 2.96 3.74
CA PRO A 56 20.62 4.40 3.59
C PRO A 56 19.37 5.10 4.14
N ARG A 57 19.53 6.24 4.82
CA ARG A 57 18.40 7.00 5.39
C ARG A 57 17.30 7.32 4.37
N ALA A 58 17.69 7.61 3.13
CA ALA A 58 16.77 7.89 2.03
C ALA A 58 15.87 6.68 1.65
N GLN A 59 16.25 5.46 2.02
CA GLN A 59 15.52 4.22 1.71
C GLN A 59 14.69 3.72 2.89
N LEU A 60 14.76 4.37 4.06
CA LEU A 60 14.09 3.88 5.27
C LEU A 60 12.57 3.80 5.13
N GLY A 61 11.91 4.74 4.45
CA GLY A 61 10.45 4.65 4.24
C GLY A 61 10.03 3.50 3.33
N ALA A 62 10.80 3.25 2.27
CA ALA A 62 10.55 2.14 1.37
C ALA A 62 10.78 0.81 2.10
N PHE A 63 11.83 0.74 2.91
CA PHE A 63 12.12 -0.41 3.75
C PHE A 63 11.00 -0.65 4.76
N ASP A 64 10.48 0.41 5.37
CA ASP A 64 9.41 0.34 6.35
C ASP A 64 8.13 -0.27 5.78
N ARG A 65 7.71 0.21 4.60
CA ARG A 65 6.54 -0.33 3.89
C ARG A 65 6.72 -1.80 3.51
N LEU A 66 7.93 -2.19 3.08
CA LEU A 66 8.22 -3.60 2.79
C LEU A 66 8.17 -4.45 4.06
N LEU A 67 8.56 -3.90 5.22
CA LEU A 67 8.43 -4.58 6.49
C LEU A 67 6.95 -4.75 6.89
N ASP A 68 6.10 -3.75 6.61
CA ASP A 68 4.65 -3.88 6.80
C ASP A 68 4.06 -4.98 5.94
N ASP A 69 4.40 -5.01 4.64
CA ASP A 69 3.98 -6.07 3.72
C ASP A 69 4.36 -7.47 4.23
N VAL A 70 5.54 -7.59 4.84
CA VAL A 70 6.00 -8.86 5.46
C VAL A 70 5.13 -9.25 6.64
N ILE A 71 4.89 -8.32 7.57
CA ILE A 71 4.09 -8.61 8.76
C ILE A 71 2.64 -8.92 8.34
N ASP A 72 2.09 -8.19 7.38
CA ASP A 72 0.73 -8.37 6.89
C ASP A 72 0.55 -9.70 6.13
N TYR A 73 1.55 -10.11 5.33
CA TYR A 73 1.59 -11.45 4.72
C TYR A 73 1.57 -12.56 5.75
N LEU A 74 2.48 -12.49 6.73
CA LEU A 74 2.59 -13.50 7.79
C LEU A 74 1.32 -13.57 8.65
N THR A 75 0.57 -12.47 8.72
CA THR A 75 -0.68 -12.36 9.47
C THR A 75 -1.94 -12.55 8.62
N LYS A 76 -1.79 -12.98 7.35
CA LYS A 76 -2.88 -13.27 6.39
C LYS A 76 -3.81 -12.08 6.09
N LYS A 77 -3.38 -10.85 6.38
CA LYS A 77 -4.04 -9.64 5.89
C LYS A 77 -3.37 -9.26 4.57
N TYR A 78 -3.54 -10.05 3.51
CA TYR A 78 -3.10 -9.56 2.21
C TYR A 78 -4.17 -8.59 1.70
N PRO A 79 -3.90 -7.28 1.60
CA PRO A 79 -4.84 -6.40 0.96
C PRO A 79 -4.99 -6.85 -0.49
N THR A 80 -6.19 -7.22 -0.89
CA THR A 80 -6.61 -7.12 -2.28
C THR A 80 -6.56 -5.63 -2.62
N ALA A 81 -5.40 -5.18 -3.13
CA ALA A 81 -5.25 -3.79 -3.53
C ALA A 81 -6.38 -3.45 -4.50
N SER A 82 -7.18 -2.44 -4.17
CA SER A 82 -8.07 -1.80 -5.13
C SER A 82 -7.16 -1.19 -6.20
N VAL A 83 -7.11 -1.83 -7.37
CA VAL A 83 -6.27 -1.34 -8.45
C VAL A 83 -7.00 -0.21 -9.15
N ASP A 84 -6.36 0.95 -9.15
CA ASP A 84 -6.85 2.14 -9.81
C ASP A 84 -6.10 2.33 -11.14
N PRO A 85 -6.61 1.77 -12.25
CA PRO A 85 -5.87 1.74 -13.51
C PRO A 85 -5.60 3.13 -14.09
N GLY A 86 -4.45 3.24 -14.74
CA GLY A 86 -4.00 4.45 -15.44
C GLY A 86 -3.67 5.62 -14.52
N ASN A 87 -3.44 5.37 -13.23
CA ASN A 87 -3.19 6.43 -12.27
C ASN A 87 -1.71 6.88 -12.28
N PHE A 88 -1.37 7.72 -13.26
CA PHE A 88 -0.07 8.42 -13.32
C PHE A 88 -0.10 9.81 -12.68
N PHE A 89 -1.28 10.30 -12.32
CA PHE A 89 -1.50 11.69 -11.89
C PHE A 89 -1.83 11.81 -10.40
N GLY A 90 -1.88 10.69 -9.68
CA GLY A 90 -2.04 10.64 -8.24
C GLY A 90 -3.50 10.66 -7.78
N LYS A 91 -3.64 10.74 -6.44
CA LYS A 91 -4.90 10.99 -5.74
C LYS A 91 -4.67 12.06 -4.67
N VAL A 92 -5.68 12.87 -4.43
CA VAL A 92 -5.78 13.80 -3.32
C VAL A 92 -6.25 13.02 -2.09
N VAL A 93 -5.48 13.10 -1.02
CA VAL A 93 -5.88 12.58 0.29
C VAL A 93 -6.53 13.73 1.06
N LEU A 94 -7.85 13.67 1.23
CA LEU A 94 -8.59 14.56 2.12
C LEU A 94 -8.21 14.24 3.57
N ARG A 95 -8.08 15.28 4.41
CA ARG A 95 -7.73 15.05 5.81
C ARG A 95 -8.97 14.54 6.54
N ASN A 96 -8.80 13.46 7.31
CA ASN A 96 -9.82 13.11 8.29
C ASN A 96 -9.92 14.25 9.31
N PRO A 97 -11.13 14.60 9.75
CA PRO A 97 -11.31 15.48 10.89
C PRO A 97 -10.59 14.89 12.11
N PRO A 98 -10.04 15.73 13.01
CA PRO A 98 -9.41 15.24 14.24
C PRO A 98 -10.40 14.39 15.05
N ASP A 99 -9.91 13.34 15.70
CA ASP A 99 -10.73 12.35 16.44
C ASP A 99 -11.61 12.97 17.54
N ASP A 100 -11.29 14.19 18.00
CA ASP A 100 -12.06 14.94 19.00
C ASP A 100 -13.29 15.66 18.41
N ALA A 101 -13.48 15.64 17.08
CA ALA A 101 -14.61 16.27 16.41
C ALA A 101 -15.84 15.35 16.44
N VAL A 102 -16.61 15.45 17.53
CA VAL A 102 -17.77 14.61 17.87
C VAL A 102 -18.86 14.57 16.78
N ASP A 103 -18.90 15.55 15.87
CA ASP A 103 -19.90 15.66 14.78
C ASP A 103 -19.30 15.69 13.36
N ALA A 104 -18.02 15.36 13.20
CA ALA A 104 -17.41 15.46 11.88
C ALA A 104 -17.79 14.27 10.99
N THR A 105 -18.66 14.54 10.01
CA THR A 105 -19.00 13.57 8.99
C THR A 105 -17.74 13.21 8.20
N PRO A 106 -17.38 11.90 8.08
CA PRO A 106 -16.22 11.52 7.30
C PRO A 106 -16.36 12.01 5.84
N PRO A 107 -15.26 12.39 5.18
CA PRO A 107 -15.31 12.88 3.81
C PRO A 107 -15.95 11.82 2.90
N ILE A 108 -16.86 12.26 2.05
CA ILE A 108 -17.58 11.37 1.13
C ILE A 108 -16.59 10.87 0.07
N PRO A 109 -16.57 9.56 -0.27
CA PRO A 109 -15.75 9.06 -1.36
C PRO A 109 -16.01 9.84 -2.67
N GLY A 110 -14.93 10.34 -3.30
CA GLY A 110 -15.04 11.15 -4.52
C GLY A 110 -15.49 12.60 -4.33
N GLN A 111 -15.63 13.08 -3.08
CA GLN A 111 -16.00 14.46 -2.76
C GLN A 111 -15.11 15.51 -3.44
N PHE A 112 -13.80 15.26 -3.49
CA PHE A 112 -12.87 16.16 -4.19
C PHE A 112 -13.19 16.25 -5.69
N GLY A 113 -13.51 15.12 -6.33
CA GLY A 113 -13.93 15.09 -7.74
C GLY A 113 -15.14 15.98 -8.03
N TYR A 114 -16.10 16.06 -7.10
CA TYR A 114 -17.26 16.95 -7.23
C TYR A 114 -16.85 18.43 -7.20
N TYR A 115 -15.92 18.81 -6.33
CA TYR A 115 -15.40 20.18 -6.25
C TYR A 115 -14.69 20.59 -7.54
N VAL A 116 -13.90 19.67 -8.09
CA VAL A 116 -13.22 19.88 -9.37
C VAL A 116 -14.24 20.08 -10.49
N LEU A 117 -15.21 19.16 -10.63
CA LEU A 117 -16.25 19.25 -11.67
C LEU A 117 -17.09 20.52 -11.53
N GLY A 118 -17.36 20.97 -10.30
CA GLY A 118 -18.09 22.22 -10.04
C GLY A 118 -17.36 23.48 -10.56
N GLY A 119 -16.04 23.45 -10.61
CA GLY A 119 -15.19 24.53 -11.13
C GLY A 119 -14.87 24.44 -12.63
N LEU A 120 -15.33 23.39 -13.32
CA LEU A 120 -15.11 23.19 -14.75
C LEU A 120 -16.28 23.72 -15.58
N SER A 121 -15.98 24.17 -16.80
CA SER A 121 -17.02 24.55 -17.76
C SER A 121 -17.86 23.34 -18.19
N ASN A 122 -19.00 23.58 -18.85
CA ASN A 122 -19.80 22.51 -19.44
C ASN A 122 -19.00 21.68 -20.46
N ASP A 123 -18.20 22.34 -21.30
CA ASP A 123 -17.41 21.66 -22.33
C ASP A 123 -16.29 20.81 -21.71
N HIS A 124 -15.63 21.31 -20.66
CA HIS A 124 -14.61 20.53 -19.93
C HIS A 124 -15.23 19.30 -19.25
N ARG A 125 -16.39 19.46 -18.61
CA ARG A 125 -17.14 18.33 -18.02
C ARG A 125 -17.56 17.31 -19.08
N ARG A 126 -18.01 17.77 -20.24
CA ARG A 126 -18.33 16.90 -21.38
C ARG A 126 -17.11 16.12 -21.87
N GLN A 127 -15.95 16.77 -21.97
CA GLN A 127 -14.70 16.09 -22.35
C GLN A 127 -14.32 14.98 -21.36
N LEU A 128 -14.44 15.23 -20.05
CA LEU A 128 -14.21 14.21 -19.03
C LEU A 128 -15.23 13.07 -19.11
N LEU A 129 -16.50 13.37 -19.37
CA LEU A 129 -17.53 12.34 -19.54
C LEU A 129 -17.29 11.47 -20.78
N LEU A 130 -16.86 12.06 -21.90
CA LEU A 130 -16.49 11.32 -23.10
C LEU A 130 -15.30 10.40 -22.83
N LEU A 131 -14.28 10.90 -22.13
CA LEU A 131 -13.14 10.10 -21.68
C LEU A 131 -13.59 8.94 -20.80
N THR A 132 -14.48 9.17 -19.82
CA THR A 132 -15.06 8.13 -18.97
C THR A 132 -15.69 7.02 -19.83
N ASN A 133 -16.54 7.39 -20.79
CA ASN A 133 -17.20 6.41 -21.67
C ASN A 133 -16.21 5.63 -22.54
N GLU A 134 -15.20 6.32 -23.08
CA GLU A 134 -14.15 5.69 -23.89
C GLU A 134 -13.29 4.72 -23.07
N GLN A 135 -13.01 5.05 -21.80
CA GLN A 135 -12.14 4.23 -20.96
C GLN A 135 -12.84 3.07 -20.26
N MET A 136 -14.17 3.07 -20.13
CA MET A 136 -14.89 1.97 -19.47
C MET A 136 -14.53 0.58 -20.01
N PRO A 137 -14.50 0.32 -21.34
CA PRO A 137 -14.07 -0.97 -21.87
C PRO A 137 -12.62 -1.32 -21.52
N MET A 138 -11.70 -0.35 -21.53
CA MET A 138 -10.30 -0.56 -21.16
C MET A 138 -10.13 -0.87 -19.68
N VAL A 139 -10.95 -0.25 -18.81
CA VAL A 139 -10.98 -0.55 -17.37
C VAL A 139 -11.46 -1.98 -17.14
N LEU A 140 -12.51 -2.42 -17.84
CA LEU A 140 -13.00 -3.80 -17.75
C LEU A 140 -11.97 -4.82 -18.25
N GLU A 141 -11.30 -4.52 -19.37
CA GLU A 141 -10.19 -5.34 -19.89
C GLU A 141 -9.06 -5.44 -18.87
N PHE A 142 -8.64 -4.31 -18.31
CA PHE A 142 -7.61 -4.25 -17.27
C PHE A 142 -8.01 -5.07 -16.03
N GLN A 143 -9.25 -4.95 -15.55
CA GLN A 143 -9.75 -5.73 -14.43
C GLN A 143 -9.76 -7.24 -14.73
N GLY A 144 -10.14 -7.63 -15.96
CA GLY A 144 -10.07 -9.02 -16.41
C GLY A 144 -8.64 -9.56 -16.40
N LYS A 145 -7.70 -8.80 -16.94
CA LYS A 145 -6.26 -9.13 -16.92
C LYS A 145 -5.69 -9.14 -15.51
N PHE A 146 -6.12 -8.22 -14.65
CA PHE A 146 -5.68 -8.17 -13.26
C PHE A 146 -6.17 -9.39 -12.47
N LYS A 147 -7.39 -9.87 -12.73
CA LYS A 147 -7.88 -11.14 -12.18
C LYS A 147 -7.02 -12.33 -12.65
N GLN A 148 -6.62 -12.36 -13.92
CA GLN A 148 -5.71 -13.39 -14.45
C GLN A 148 -4.33 -13.32 -13.78
N PHE A 149 -3.79 -12.11 -13.62
CA PHE A 149 -2.54 -11.87 -12.90
C PHE A 149 -2.61 -12.38 -11.46
N PHE A 150 -3.69 -12.04 -10.76
CA PHE A 150 -3.90 -12.45 -9.37
C PHE A 150 -4.09 -13.96 -9.23
N ALA A 151 -4.85 -14.58 -10.13
CA ALA A 151 -4.98 -16.03 -10.16
C ALA A 151 -3.61 -16.70 -10.36
N LYS A 152 -2.80 -16.18 -11.28
CA LYS A 152 -1.45 -16.70 -11.52
C LYS A 152 -0.50 -16.48 -10.35
N PHE A 153 -0.65 -15.35 -9.66
CA PHE A 153 0.07 -15.05 -8.43
C PHE A 153 -0.29 -16.03 -7.30
N GLU A 154 -1.57 -16.36 -7.12
CA GLU A 154 -2.00 -17.35 -6.13
C GLU A 154 -1.54 -18.77 -6.51
N GLU A 155 -1.49 -19.13 -7.80
CA GLU A 155 -0.86 -20.39 -8.25
C GLU A 155 0.63 -20.45 -7.85
N LEU A 156 1.38 -19.38 -8.10
CA LEU A 156 2.79 -19.27 -7.68
C LEU A 156 2.96 -19.44 -6.18
N LYS A 157 2.07 -18.82 -5.40
CA LYS A 157 2.07 -18.88 -3.93
C LYS A 157 1.74 -20.26 -3.38
N ALA A 158 0.89 -21.01 -4.07
CA ALA A 158 0.54 -22.37 -3.68
C ALA A 158 1.69 -23.36 -3.89
N GLN A 159 2.69 -23.04 -4.72
CA GLN A 159 3.80 -23.93 -5.00
C GLN A 159 4.95 -23.77 -4.00
N ALA A 160 5.45 -24.89 -3.48
CA ALA A 160 6.61 -24.92 -2.60
C ALA A 160 7.91 -24.45 -3.30
N ARG A 161 7.99 -24.63 -4.62
CA ARG A 161 9.09 -24.15 -5.48
C ARG A 161 8.52 -23.68 -6.82
N PRO A 162 8.26 -22.37 -6.97
CA PRO A 162 7.89 -21.78 -8.25
C PRO A 162 8.85 -22.18 -9.37
N THR A 163 8.31 -22.50 -10.54
CA THR A 163 9.16 -22.69 -11.72
C THR A 163 9.42 -21.36 -12.40
N ARG A 164 10.60 -21.23 -13.02
CA ARG A 164 10.95 -20.06 -13.84
C ARG A 164 9.93 -19.80 -14.96
N ALA A 165 9.28 -20.85 -15.47
CA ALA A 165 8.22 -20.71 -16.47
C ALA A 165 7.00 -19.96 -15.92
N MET A 166 6.56 -20.28 -14.70
CA MET A 166 5.43 -19.60 -14.05
C MET A 166 5.73 -18.13 -13.75
N GLU A 167 6.96 -17.82 -13.35
CA GLU A 167 7.41 -16.43 -13.16
C GLU A 167 7.40 -15.64 -14.46
N LEU A 168 7.85 -16.26 -15.56
CA LEU A 168 7.80 -15.64 -16.89
C LEU A 168 6.37 -15.41 -17.38
N GLU A 169 5.45 -16.33 -17.09
CA GLU A 169 4.02 -16.16 -17.39
C GLU A 169 3.42 -15.00 -16.59
N LEU A 170 3.71 -14.90 -15.29
CA LEU A 170 3.27 -13.76 -14.47
C LEU A 170 3.83 -12.44 -15.00
N GLN A 171 5.11 -12.41 -15.38
CA GLN A 171 5.76 -11.26 -15.98
C GLN A 171 5.12 -10.84 -17.31
N LYS A 172 4.73 -11.80 -18.15
CA LYS A 172 4.04 -11.52 -19.42
C LYS A 172 2.66 -10.89 -19.18
N ILE A 173 1.90 -11.40 -18.21
CA ILE A 173 0.61 -10.78 -17.84
C ILE A 173 0.84 -9.38 -17.28
N GLY A 174 1.90 -9.21 -16.46
CA GLY A 174 2.32 -7.89 -15.97
C GLY A 174 2.67 -6.91 -17.09
N GLU A 175 3.38 -7.36 -18.11
CA GLU A 175 3.69 -6.57 -19.31
C GLU A 175 2.41 -6.09 -20.01
N GLU A 176 1.46 -6.98 -20.28
CA GLU A 176 0.17 -6.63 -20.89
C GLU A 176 -0.63 -5.64 -20.01
N LEU A 177 -0.63 -5.79 -18.69
CA LEU A 177 -1.26 -4.86 -17.76
C LEU A 177 -0.61 -3.47 -17.81
N GLY A 178 0.72 -3.42 -17.86
CA GLY A 178 1.48 -2.17 -17.95
C GLY A 178 1.22 -1.43 -19.27
N GLU A 179 1.10 -2.15 -20.38
CA GLU A 179 0.70 -1.57 -21.67
C GLU A 179 -0.70 -0.94 -21.61
N LEU A 180 -1.68 -1.66 -21.04
CA LEU A 180 -3.04 -1.16 -20.85
C LEU A 180 -3.06 0.07 -19.93
N GLU A 181 -2.31 0.03 -18.83
CA GLU A 181 -2.20 1.14 -17.87
C GLU A 181 -1.73 2.41 -18.59
N VAL A 182 -0.68 2.32 -19.40
CA VAL A 182 -0.14 3.46 -20.15
C VAL A 182 -1.08 3.94 -21.25
N ARG A 183 -1.79 3.05 -21.95
CA ARG A 183 -2.79 3.46 -22.95
C ARG A 183 -3.90 4.30 -22.32
N MET A 184 -4.39 3.89 -21.14
CA MET A 184 -5.36 4.67 -20.37
C MET A 184 -4.77 6.01 -19.89
N GLY A 185 -3.53 5.99 -19.37
CA GLY A 185 -2.80 7.20 -18.96
C GLY A 185 -2.60 8.21 -20.09
N LEU A 186 -2.29 7.75 -21.30
CA LEU A 186 -2.13 8.58 -22.48
C LEU A 186 -3.44 9.24 -22.91
N ALA A 187 -4.54 8.49 -22.96
CA ALA A 187 -5.86 9.04 -23.27
C ALA A 187 -6.30 10.08 -22.24
N GLN A 188 -6.04 9.83 -20.94
CA GLN A 188 -6.24 10.81 -19.87
C GLN A 188 -5.41 12.08 -20.10
N ALA A 189 -4.08 11.94 -20.30
CA ALA A 189 -3.18 13.06 -20.48
C ALA A 189 -3.56 13.96 -21.67
N ARG A 190 -3.96 13.35 -22.80
CA ARG A 190 -4.44 14.10 -23.99
C ARG A 190 -5.69 14.91 -23.68
N THR A 191 -6.66 14.32 -23.01
CA THR A 191 -7.90 15.02 -22.64
C THR A 191 -7.60 16.14 -21.64
N PHE A 192 -6.75 15.89 -20.65
CA PHE A 192 -6.39 16.90 -19.66
C PHE A 192 -5.59 18.06 -20.27
N ALA A 193 -4.71 17.77 -21.25
CA ALA A 193 -4.02 18.81 -22.02
C ALA A 193 -4.99 19.67 -22.83
N LYS A 194 -5.98 19.08 -23.49
CA LYS A 194 -7.04 19.83 -24.22
C LYS A 194 -7.90 20.69 -23.30
N ILE A 195 -8.23 20.18 -22.11
CA ILE A 195 -8.92 20.96 -21.08
C ILE A 195 -8.03 22.15 -20.69
N ARG A 196 -6.75 21.90 -20.40
CA ARG A 196 -5.79 22.96 -20.04
C ARG A 196 -5.72 24.09 -21.05
N GLU A 197 -5.68 23.78 -22.34
CA GLU A 197 -5.58 24.75 -23.44
C GLU A 197 -6.75 25.72 -23.51
N THR A 198 -7.92 25.32 -22.98
CA THR A 198 -9.17 26.07 -23.07
C THR A 198 -9.68 26.57 -21.71
N MET A 199 -8.89 26.40 -20.65
CA MET A 199 -9.21 26.94 -19.33
C MET A 199 -8.92 28.43 -19.24
N THR A 200 -9.82 29.17 -18.60
CA THR A 200 -9.59 30.57 -18.21
C THR A 200 -8.70 30.65 -16.97
N ASP A 201 -7.99 31.76 -16.77
CA ASP A 201 -7.11 31.95 -15.60
C ASP A 201 -7.84 31.74 -14.25
N ASP A 202 -9.08 32.22 -14.12
CA ASP A 202 -9.89 32.02 -12.90
C ASP A 202 -10.14 30.53 -12.58
N GLN A 203 -10.40 29.73 -13.62
CA GLN A 203 -10.56 28.27 -13.46
C GLN A 203 -9.25 27.63 -13.03
N VAL A 204 -8.12 28.10 -13.55
CA VAL A 204 -6.79 27.60 -13.16
C VAL A 204 -6.50 27.91 -11.70
N GLU A 205 -6.77 29.15 -11.28
CA GLU A 205 -6.58 29.59 -9.90
C GLU A 205 -7.47 28.80 -8.94
N TYR A 206 -8.72 28.57 -9.31
CA TYR A 206 -9.65 27.74 -8.53
C TYR A 206 -9.13 26.30 -8.35
N GLN A 207 -8.63 25.65 -9.41
CA GLN A 207 -8.05 24.31 -9.29
C GLN A 207 -6.78 24.31 -8.41
N LEU A 208 -5.92 25.34 -8.52
CA LEU A 208 -4.74 25.49 -7.68
C LEU A 208 -5.11 25.67 -6.20
N LEU A 209 -6.17 26.43 -5.91
CA LEU A 209 -6.71 26.58 -4.57
C LEU A 209 -7.18 25.23 -4.03
N LEU A 210 -8.01 24.50 -4.78
CA LEU A 210 -8.45 23.16 -4.38
C LEU A 210 -7.28 22.21 -4.10
N ARG A 211 -6.19 22.26 -4.87
CA ARG A 211 -5.02 21.43 -4.57
C ARG A 211 -4.33 21.82 -3.27
N ARG A 212 -4.22 23.12 -2.97
CA ARG A 212 -3.56 23.62 -1.76
C ARG A 212 -4.39 23.38 -0.51
N THR A 213 -5.72 23.52 -0.64
CA THR A 213 -6.70 23.37 0.43
C THR A 213 -7.82 22.44 -0.03
N PRO A 214 -7.59 21.13 -0.14
CA PRO A 214 -8.57 20.21 -0.71
C PRO A 214 -9.85 20.09 0.13
N ASP A 215 -9.77 20.44 1.41
CA ASP A 215 -10.90 20.47 2.34
C ASP A 215 -11.71 21.79 2.25
N SER A 216 -11.26 22.80 1.50
CA SER A 216 -11.96 24.10 1.41
C SER A 216 -13.14 24.10 0.45
N GLY A 217 -13.37 23.00 -0.28
CA GLY A 217 -14.54 22.86 -1.14
C GLY A 217 -15.82 22.72 -0.33
N SER A 218 -16.93 23.24 -0.85
CA SER A 218 -18.25 23.11 -0.24
C SER A 218 -19.18 22.33 -1.14
N LEU A 219 -19.81 21.29 -0.59
CA LEU A 219 -20.85 20.51 -1.29
C LEU A 219 -22.13 21.31 -1.52
N GLU A 220 -22.34 22.37 -0.75
CA GLU A 220 -23.48 23.29 -0.86
C GLU A 220 -23.29 24.35 -1.95
N ASN A 221 -22.12 24.38 -2.60
CA ASN A 221 -21.90 25.27 -3.73
C ASN A 221 -22.91 24.95 -4.86
N PRO A 222 -23.67 25.93 -5.40
CA PRO A 222 -24.70 25.67 -6.42
C PRO A 222 -24.19 24.94 -7.67
N SER A 223 -22.92 25.12 -8.04
CA SER A 223 -22.32 24.40 -9.16
C SER A 223 -22.01 22.94 -8.81
N VAL A 224 -21.63 22.66 -7.56
CA VAL A 224 -21.40 21.30 -7.05
C VAL A 224 -22.72 20.54 -6.87
N VAL A 225 -23.75 21.20 -6.32
CA VAL A 225 -25.11 20.62 -6.21
C VAL A 225 -25.63 20.19 -7.58
N ARG A 226 -25.51 21.06 -8.60
CA ARG A 226 -25.90 20.71 -9.98
C ARG A 226 -25.13 19.53 -10.55
N VAL A 227 -23.83 19.39 -10.25
CA VAL A 227 -23.06 18.21 -10.68
C VAL A 227 -23.60 16.96 -9.99
N ARG A 228 -23.84 17.00 -8.68
CA ARG A 228 -24.36 15.85 -7.93
C ARG A 228 -25.74 15.41 -8.42
N GLU A 229 -26.62 16.36 -8.71
CA GLU A 229 -27.93 16.10 -9.30
C GLU A 229 -27.83 15.51 -10.71
N ALA A 230 -26.85 15.93 -11.50
CA ALA A 230 -26.62 15.37 -12.82
C ALA A 230 -26.05 13.94 -12.75
N THR A 231 -25.11 13.70 -11.84
CA THR A 231 -24.48 12.38 -11.67
C THR A 231 -25.36 11.36 -10.97
N SER A 232 -26.37 11.77 -10.18
CA SER A 232 -27.29 10.84 -9.52
C SER A 232 -28.15 10.02 -10.48
N ARG A 233 -28.18 10.40 -11.77
CA ARG A 233 -28.89 9.70 -12.85
C ARG A 233 -27.99 8.74 -13.64
N MET A 234 -26.70 8.66 -13.29
CA MET A 234 -25.70 7.84 -13.98
C MET A 234 -25.43 6.55 -13.18
N PRO A 235 -24.97 5.46 -13.83
CA PRO A 235 -24.49 4.28 -13.13
C PRO A 235 -23.32 4.59 -12.18
N ASP A 236 -23.33 4.00 -10.98
CA ASP A 236 -22.34 4.27 -9.92
C ASP A 236 -20.88 4.09 -10.37
N GLU A 237 -20.60 3.07 -11.20
CA GLU A 237 -19.27 2.81 -11.74
C GLU A 237 -18.77 3.98 -12.61
N GLN A 238 -19.67 4.53 -13.42
CA GLN A 238 -19.38 5.66 -14.30
C GLN A 238 -19.15 6.94 -13.50
N VAL A 239 -19.96 7.17 -12.46
CA VAL A 239 -19.79 8.30 -11.53
C VAL A 239 -18.44 8.19 -10.82
N THR A 240 -18.13 7.02 -10.29
CA THR A 240 -16.86 6.76 -9.59
C THR A 240 -15.66 7.06 -10.49
N LEU A 241 -15.70 6.58 -11.74
CA LEU A 241 -14.63 6.82 -12.70
C LEU A 241 -14.53 8.29 -13.11
N LEU A 242 -15.67 8.96 -13.34
CA LEU A 242 -15.71 10.37 -13.67
C LEU A 242 -15.12 11.24 -12.55
N LEU A 243 -15.46 10.97 -11.29
CA LEU A 243 -14.93 11.70 -10.14
C LEU A 243 -13.42 11.48 -10.00
N ALA A 244 -12.95 10.23 -10.19
CA ALA A 244 -11.53 9.93 -10.20
C ALA A 244 -10.79 10.66 -11.34
N PHE A 245 -11.38 10.75 -12.54
CA PHE A 245 -10.80 11.51 -13.65
C PHE A 245 -10.79 13.00 -13.41
N ALA A 246 -11.82 13.56 -12.77
CA ALA A 246 -11.83 14.96 -12.38
C ALA A 246 -10.68 15.26 -11.41
N GLU A 247 -10.52 14.44 -10.38
CA GLU A 247 -9.42 14.56 -9.41
C GLU A 247 -8.04 14.48 -10.08
N ARG A 248 -7.81 13.46 -10.92
CA ARG A 248 -6.57 13.32 -11.69
C ARG A 248 -6.34 14.49 -12.64
N CYS A 249 -7.40 15.02 -13.26
CA CYS A 249 -7.33 16.19 -14.11
C CYS A 249 -6.85 17.40 -13.30
N CYS A 250 -7.44 17.67 -12.13
CA CYS A 250 -6.99 18.74 -11.24
C CYS A 250 -5.51 18.58 -10.88
N LEU A 251 -5.08 17.38 -10.47
CA LEU A 251 -3.69 17.09 -10.13
C LEU A 251 -2.74 17.28 -11.31
N TYR A 252 -3.12 16.83 -12.50
CA TYR A 252 -2.40 17.09 -13.73
C TYR A 252 -2.29 18.60 -13.97
N LEU A 253 -3.39 19.33 -14.00
CA LEU A 253 -3.40 20.76 -14.36
C LEU A 253 -2.56 21.65 -13.42
N THR A 254 -2.42 21.25 -12.16
CA THR A 254 -1.92 22.13 -11.08
C THR A 254 -0.56 21.75 -10.51
N GLY A 255 -0.01 20.59 -10.88
CA GLY A 255 1.28 20.12 -10.36
C GLY A 255 2.10 19.35 -11.38
N ALA A 256 3.38 19.16 -11.08
CA ALA A 256 4.29 18.38 -11.93
C ALA A 256 4.11 16.87 -11.71
N ALA A 257 4.47 16.05 -12.69
CA ALA A 257 4.45 14.59 -12.54
C ALA A 257 5.17 14.08 -11.27
N SER A 258 6.30 14.69 -10.90
CA SER A 258 7.05 14.33 -9.69
C SER A 258 6.31 14.59 -8.38
N GLN A 259 5.30 15.47 -8.39
CA GLN A 259 4.45 15.77 -7.23
C GLN A 259 3.20 14.89 -7.17
N ASN A 260 2.88 14.23 -8.29
CA ASN A 260 1.63 13.51 -8.52
C ASN A 260 1.83 11.99 -8.42
N VAL A 261 2.99 11.49 -8.82
CA VAL A 261 3.36 10.09 -8.59
C VAL A 261 3.65 9.91 -7.09
N PRO A 262 2.99 8.97 -6.39
CA PRO A 262 3.24 8.76 -4.97
C PRO A 262 4.71 8.42 -4.72
N THR A 263 5.45 9.39 -4.18
CA THR A 263 6.82 9.18 -3.73
C THR A 263 6.83 8.39 -2.42
N LEU A 264 7.82 7.51 -2.24
CA LEU A 264 8.04 6.76 -1.02
C LEU A 264 8.42 7.74 0.12
N SER A 265 7.41 8.21 0.85
CA SER A 265 7.59 9.04 2.03
C SER A 265 8.32 8.25 3.12
N ALA A 266 9.34 8.87 3.72
CA ALA A 266 10.27 8.28 4.69
C ALA A 266 9.73 8.15 6.13
N LYS A 267 8.44 8.33 6.36
CA LYS A 267 7.89 8.38 7.72
C LYS A 267 7.23 7.06 8.10
N GLN A 268 7.86 6.30 9.00
CA GLN A 268 7.21 5.54 10.09
C GLN A 268 8.21 4.74 10.97
N LEU A 269 9.44 4.45 10.50
CA LEU A 269 10.44 3.71 11.32
C LEU A 269 11.18 4.54 12.39
N THR A 270 11.09 5.87 12.33
CA THR A 270 11.81 6.79 13.23
C THR A 270 10.91 7.48 14.25
N ASP A 271 9.62 7.11 14.32
CA ASP A 271 8.71 7.61 15.35
C ASP A 271 8.61 6.57 16.47
N PRO A 272 9.44 6.67 17.53
CA PRO A 272 9.52 5.66 18.58
C PRO A 272 8.24 5.53 19.40
N ASP A 273 7.32 6.51 19.33
CA ASP A 273 6.10 6.56 20.13
C ASP A 273 4.88 5.95 19.40
N SER A 274 5.04 5.50 18.16
CA SER A 274 3.96 4.83 17.43
C SER A 274 3.84 3.36 17.85
N LYS A 275 2.61 2.92 18.17
CA LYS A 275 2.26 1.49 18.37
C LYS A 275 2.71 0.61 17.19
N GLU A 276 2.76 1.19 15.99
CA GLU A 276 3.21 0.52 14.77
C GLU A 276 4.73 0.32 14.75
N ALA A 277 5.50 1.28 15.27
CA ALA A 277 6.94 1.14 15.47
C ALA A 277 7.27 0.09 16.54
N GLU A 278 6.48 0.03 17.62
CA GLU A 278 6.59 -1.03 18.63
C GLU A 278 6.27 -2.41 18.03
N ARG A 279 5.22 -2.53 17.20
CA ARG A 279 4.86 -3.76 16.47
C ARG A 279 6.02 -4.24 15.61
N LYS A 280 6.63 -3.35 14.83
CA LYS A 280 7.77 -3.66 13.95
C LYS A 280 9.03 -4.04 14.74
N GLN A 281 9.37 -3.32 15.81
CA GLN A 281 10.49 -3.69 16.67
C GLN A 281 10.25 -5.03 17.37
N GLY A 282 9.04 -5.28 17.86
CA GLY A 282 8.64 -6.56 18.45
C GLY A 282 8.82 -7.71 17.47
N PHE A 283 8.39 -7.55 16.22
CA PHE A 283 8.64 -8.51 15.15
C PHE A 283 10.14 -8.77 14.95
N LEU A 284 10.95 -7.73 14.75
CA LEU A 284 12.38 -7.88 14.49
C LEU A 284 13.12 -8.57 15.64
N GLN A 285 12.70 -8.36 16.89
CA GLN A 285 13.29 -9.01 18.07
C GLN A 285 12.96 -10.51 18.17
N THR A 286 11.93 -10.99 17.47
CA THR A 286 11.57 -12.43 17.45
C THR A 286 12.45 -13.25 16.52
N LEU A 287 13.16 -12.60 15.60
CA LEU A 287 13.99 -13.24 14.59
C LEU A 287 15.39 -13.50 15.15
N ASN A 288 15.92 -14.69 14.90
CA ASN A 288 17.31 -15.02 15.23
C ASN A 288 18.29 -14.37 14.22
N PRO A 289 19.60 -14.32 14.49
CA PRO A 289 20.55 -13.61 13.62
C PRO A 289 20.56 -14.11 12.16
N PRO A 290 20.52 -15.43 11.87
CA PRO A 290 20.36 -15.93 10.50
C PRO A 290 19.07 -15.46 9.80
N GLN A 291 17.93 -15.48 10.52
CA GLN A 291 16.64 -15.01 10.00
C GLN A 291 16.65 -13.49 9.73
N LEU A 292 17.28 -12.70 10.62
CA LEU A 292 17.46 -11.26 10.43
C LEU A 292 18.32 -10.96 9.20
N GLN A 293 19.40 -11.71 8.99
CA GLN A 293 20.25 -11.55 7.81
C GLN A 293 19.50 -11.95 6.52
N GLY A 294 18.72 -13.03 6.57
CA GLY A 294 17.85 -13.44 5.45
C GLY A 294 16.81 -12.37 5.10
N LEU A 295 16.14 -11.82 6.12
CA LEU A 295 15.20 -10.71 5.96
C LEU A 295 15.87 -9.46 5.37
N ALA A 296 17.06 -9.09 5.87
CA ALA A 296 17.82 -7.95 5.39
C ALA A 296 18.19 -8.09 3.90
N ASN A 297 18.65 -9.27 3.49
CA ASN A 297 18.99 -9.56 2.08
C ASN A 297 17.74 -9.49 1.19
N MET A 298 16.63 -10.09 1.63
CA MET A 298 15.35 -10.07 0.93
C MET A 298 14.84 -8.63 0.72
N LEU A 299 14.76 -7.84 1.80
CA LEU A 299 14.28 -6.46 1.75
C LEU A 299 15.21 -5.59 0.87
N SER A 300 16.52 -5.81 0.94
CA SER A 300 17.48 -5.09 0.08
C SER A 300 17.30 -5.41 -1.41
N ALA A 301 17.00 -6.66 -1.77
CA ALA A 301 16.69 -7.04 -3.14
C ALA A 301 15.37 -6.43 -3.62
N GLN A 302 14.33 -6.46 -2.78
CA GLN A 302 13.03 -5.87 -3.08
C GLN A 302 13.09 -4.34 -3.22
N LEU A 303 13.92 -3.67 -2.41
CA LEU A 303 14.16 -2.22 -2.53
C LEU A 303 14.69 -1.84 -3.91
N ARG A 304 15.59 -2.64 -4.49
CA ARG A 304 16.14 -2.39 -5.84
C ARG A 304 15.06 -2.54 -6.92
N LEU A 305 14.28 -3.61 -6.84
CA LEU A 305 13.18 -3.86 -7.79
C LEU A 305 12.08 -2.79 -7.67
N GLN A 306 11.76 -2.37 -6.45
CA GLN A 306 10.80 -1.29 -6.20
C GLN A 306 11.29 0.06 -6.72
N ALA A 307 12.58 0.37 -6.53
CA ALA A 307 13.18 1.59 -7.07
C ALA A 307 13.12 1.60 -8.60
N ASP A 308 13.42 0.46 -9.24
CA ASP A 308 13.34 0.29 -10.69
C ASP A 308 11.91 0.47 -11.23
N ALA A 309 10.92 -0.19 -10.60
CA ALA A 309 9.51 -0.05 -10.97
C ALA A 309 9.01 1.40 -10.80
N THR A 310 9.37 2.04 -9.68
CA THR A 310 9.00 3.44 -9.39
C THR A 310 9.64 4.40 -10.39
N ALA A 311 10.92 4.18 -10.75
CA ALA A 311 11.62 4.99 -11.74
C ALA A 311 10.97 4.89 -13.13
N LYS A 312 10.58 3.68 -13.56
CA LYS A 312 9.85 3.48 -14.83
C LYS A 312 8.50 4.19 -14.82
N ARG A 313 7.72 4.06 -13.75
CA ARG A 313 6.42 4.74 -13.59
C ARG A 313 6.57 6.27 -13.62
N LEU A 314 7.57 6.81 -12.93
CA LEU A 314 7.88 8.24 -12.94
C LEU A 314 8.30 8.73 -14.33
N ALA A 315 9.14 7.98 -15.05
CA ALA A 315 9.56 8.33 -16.40
C ALA A 315 8.37 8.42 -17.36
N ILE A 316 7.43 7.47 -17.28
CA ILE A 316 6.17 7.52 -18.04
C ILE A 316 5.34 8.74 -17.64
N ALA A 317 5.13 8.97 -16.34
CA ALA A 317 4.36 10.11 -15.86
C ALA A 317 4.95 11.45 -16.35
N MET A 318 6.29 11.60 -16.32
CA MET A 318 6.97 12.77 -16.86
C MET A 318 6.76 12.93 -18.37
N GLN A 319 6.81 11.84 -19.14
CA GLN A 319 6.52 11.87 -20.57
C GLN A 319 5.08 12.28 -20.86
N LEU A 320 4.11 11.78 -20.09
CA LEU A 320 2.70 12.20 -20.20
C LEU A 320 2.54 13.68 -19.84
N ASP A 321 3.27 14.17 -18.83
CA ASP A 321 3.27 15.57 -18.40
C ASP A 321 3.75 16.55 -19.48
N MET A 322 4.63 16.09 -20.39
CA MET A 322 5.15 16.91 -21.48
C MET A 322 4.05 17.41 -22.42
N LEU A 323 2.90 16.70 -22.49
CA LEU A 323 1.75 17.10 -23.29
C LEU A 323 1.18 18.46 -22.86
N LYS A 324 1.39 18.90 -21.61
CA LYS A 324 1.02 20.25 -21.15
C LYS A 324 1.70 21.37 -21.92
N THR A 325 2.92 21.11 -22.39
CA THR A 325 3.79 22.12 -23.01
C THR A 325 3.78 22.02 -24.54
N ALA A 326 2.81 21.33 -25.13
CA ALA A 326 2.69 21.05 -26.56
C ALA A 326 3.96 20.40 -27.18
N LYS A 327 4.82 19.79 -26.36
CA LYS A 327 6.01 19.07 -26.84
C LYS A 327 5.58 17.76 -27.50
N ARG A 328 6.22 17.43 -28.63
CA ARG A 328 5.98 16.16 -29.33
C ARG A 328 6.42 14.99 -28.44
N LEU A 329 5.46 14.15 -28.10
CA LEU A 329 5.65 12.88 -27.41
C LEU A 329 5.70 11.74 -28.43
N ASP A 330 6.66 10.82 -28.29
CA ASP A 330 6.68 9.60 -29.10
C ASP A 330 5.71 8.57 -28.50
N GLU A 331 4.43 8.79 -28.75
CA GLU A 331 3.33 8.00 -28.19
C GLU A 331 3.38 6.52 -28.60
N ARG A 332 4.09 6.17 -29.68
CA ARG A 332 4.22 4.77 -30.14
C ARG A 332 5.12 3.95 -29.23
N LYS A 333 6.06 4.58 -28.52
CA LYS A 333 6.98 3.90 -27.59
C LYS A 333 6.44 3.79 -26.18
N LEU A 334 5.43 4.59 -25.84
CA LEU A 334 4.86 4.62 -24.51
C LEU A 334 4.26 3.28 -24.06
N PRO A 335 3.46 2.57 -24.88
CA PRO A 335 2.95 1.25 -24.51
C PRO A 335 4.10 0.29 -24.15
N ALA A 336 5.14 0.19 -24.98
CA ALA A 336 6.29 -0.67 -24.68
C ALA A 336 7.02 -0.28 -23.38
N ALA A 337 7.13 1.02 -23.08
CA ALA A 337 7.65 1.48 -21.78
C ALA A 337 6.73 1.07 -20.62
N GLY A 338 5.42 1.10 -20.83
CA GLY A 338 4.40 0.55 -19.93
C GLY A 338 4.57 -0.94 -19.70
N GLY A 339 4.79 -1.72 -20.76
CA GLY A 339 5.06 -3.15 -20.66
C GLY A 339 6.30 -3.44 -19.80
N MET A 340 7.37 -2.68 -19.99
CA MET A 340 8.57 -2.78 -19.15
C MET A 340 8.32 -2.40 -17.68
N MET A 341 7.43 -1.44 -17.41
CA MET A 341 7.00 -1.08 -16.06
C MET A 341 6.21 -2.22 -15.42
N GLY A 342 5.18 -2.73 -16.10
CA GLY A 342 4.34 -3.81 -15.58
C GLY A 342 5.11 -5.12 -15.37
N LYS A 343 6.09 -5.41 -16.23
CA LYS A 343 7.03 -6.52 -16.02
C LYS A 343 7.88 -6.35 -14.76
N ALA A 344 8.34 -5.12 -14.47
CA ALA A 344 9.08 -4.82 -13.24
C ALA A 344 8.20 -4.96 -11.99
N ASP A 345 6.94 -4.50 -12.04
CA ASP A 345 5.95 -4.69 -10.97
C ASP A 345 5.68 -6.18 -10.71
N ALA A 346 5.52 -6.98 -11.77
CA ALA A 346 5.35 -8.43 -11.67
C ALA A 346 6.57 -9.13 -11.06
N ALA A 347 7.78 -8.75 -11.49
CA ALA A 347 9.02 -9.29 -10.93
C ALA A 347 9.20 -8.93 -9.44
N LEU A 348 8.83 -7.71 -9.05
CA LEU A 348 8.80 -7.29 -7.65
C LEU A 348 7.83 -8.16 -6.83
N MET A 349 6.61 -8.39 -7.34
CA MET A 349 5.62 -9.24 -6.65
C MET A 349 6.09 -10.68 -6.51
N ALA A 350 6.68 -11.27 -7.55
CA ALA A 350 7.25 -12.62 -7.50
C ALA A 350 8.39 -12.72 -6.47
N ALA A 351 9.33 -11.76 -6.49
CA ALA A 351 10.43 -11.71 -5.52
C ALA A 351 9.95 -11.46 -4.08
N LYS A 352 8.87 -10.69 -3.90
CA LYS A 352 8.18 -10.55 -2.61
C LYS A 352 7.69 -11.90 -2.12
N LEU A 353 6.93 -12.60 -2.95
CA LEU A 353 6.35 -13.88 -2.60
C LEU A 353 7.41 -14.94 -2.27
N GLU A 354 8.46 -15.05 -3.07
CA GLU A 354 9.56 -16.00 -2.83
C GLU A 354 10.24 -15.71 -1.49
N GLY A 355 10.60 -14.44 -1.25
CA GLY A 355 11.23 -14.00 -0.02
C GLY A 355 10.36 -14.26 1.21
N LEU A 356 9.06 -13.95 1.12
CA LEU A 356 8.09 -14.14 2.19
C LEU A 356 7.87 -15.62 2.51
N SER A 357 7.74 -16.46 1.47
CA SER A 357 7.60 -17.91 1.63
C SER A 357 8.86 -18.54 2.25
N SER A 358 10.05 -18.09 1.82
CA SER A 358 11.32 -18.51 2.41
C SER A 358 11.41 -18.11 3.89
N LEU A 359 11.09 -16.86 4.23
CA LEU A 359 11.04 -16.40 5.62
C LEU A 359 10.05 -17.24 6.44
N GLN A 360 8.84 -17.45 5.94
CA GLN A 360 7.80 -18.22 6.63
C GLN A 360 8.21 -19.68 6.88
N SER A 361 8.91 -20.31 5.92
CA SER A 361 9.43 -21.68 6.10
C SER A 361 10.53 -21.75 7.18
N ASN A 362 11.31 -20.68 7.33
CA ASN A 362 12.42 -20.59 8.29
C ASN A 362 11.98 -20.22 9.71
N LEU A 363 10.73 -19.78 9.90
CA LEU A 363 10.17 -19.49 11.23
C LEU A 363 9.75 -20.79 11.95
N SER A 364 10.15 -20.91 13.22
CA SER A 364 9.71 -22.01 14.08
C SER A 364 8.21 -21.92 14.42
N ALA A 365 7.61 -23.04 14.82
CA ALA A 365 6.20 -23.06 15.23
C ALA A 365 5.91 -22.09 16.40
N ALA A 366 6.86 -21.97 17.34
CA ALA A 366 6.75 -21.02 18.45
C ALA A 366 6.83 -19.55 17.98
N GLN A 367 7.72 -19.23 17.03
CA GLN A 367 7.80 -17.89 16.43
C GLN A 367 6.51 -17.56 15.67
N LYS A 368 5.99 -18.49 14.87
CA LYS A 368 4.71 -18.33 14.16
C LYS A 368 3.56 -18.07 15.13
N ALA A 369 3.47 -18.85 16.22
CA ALA A 369 2.48 -18.66 17.26
C ALA A 369 2.61 -17.30 17.94
N PHE A 370 3.84 -16.87 18.27
CA PHE A 370 4.10 -15.57 18.91
C PHE A 370 3.74 -14.39 18.00
N ILE A 371 4.13 -14.43 16.72
CA ILE A 371 3.78 -13.40 15.73
C ILE A 371 2.25 -13.33 15.61
N THR A 372 1.59 -14.48 15.53
CA THR A 372 0.13 -14.53 15.45
C THR A 372 -0.51 -14.01 16.73
N SER A 373 -0.07 -14.36 17.94
CA SER A 373 -0.78 -13.96 19.17
C SER A 373 -0.45 -12.55 19.66
N ASN A 374 0.81 -12.11 19.55
CA ASN A 374 1.28 -10.88 20.20
C ASN A 374 1.43 -9.69 19.24
N ILE A 375 1.51 -9.94 17.94
CA ILE A 375 1.57 -8.88 16.91
C ILE A 375 0.16 -8.61 16.34
N LEU A 376 -0.80 -9.56 16.46
CA LEU A 376 -2.20 -9.38 16.05
C LEU A 376 -3.09 -8.68 17.09
N VAL A 377 -2.90 -8.95 18.39
CA VAL A 377 -3.90 -8.60 19.43
C VAL A 377 -3.61 -7.23 20.10
N GLY A 378 -2.55 -6.55 19.69
CA GLY A 378 -2.13 -5.26 20.26
C GLY A 378 -2.79 -4.01 19.66
N ALA A 379 -3.74 -4.14 18.73
CA ALA A 379 -4.51 -3.02 18.21
C ALA A 379 -5.92 -3.03 18.83
N PRO A 380 -6.18 -2.25 19.91
CA PRO A 380 -7.52 -1.70 20.08
C PRO A 380 -7.88 -0.81 18.89
#